data_AF-A0A495Z835-F1
#
_entry.id   AF-A0A495Z835-F1
#
_cell.length_a   1.000
_cell.length_b   1.000
_cell.length_c   1.000
_cell.angle_alpha   90.00
_cell.angle_beta   90.00
_cell.angle_gamma   90.00
#
_symmetry.space_group_name_H-M   'P 1'
#
loop_
_entity.id
_entity.type
_entity.pdbx_description
1 polymer ?
#
loop_
_entity_poly.entity_id
_entity_poly.type
_entity_poly.pdbx_seq_one_letter_code
_entity_poly.pdbx_strand_id
1 'polypeptide(L)' 'MNYNNIFEAQTLTYLRLTGCKLGMVINFGERMVKDGIHRVVNNL' A
#
# COMPACT_ATOMS: atom_id res chain seq x y z
N MET A 1 -0.67 5.94 15.43
CA MET A 1 -1.68 6.34 14.45
C MET A 1 -2.16 5.07 13.77
N ASN A 2 -3.48 4.84 13.65
CA ASN A 2 -3.98 3.60 13.07
C ASN A 2 -3.87 3.62 11.54
N TYR A 3 -3.32 2.56 10.96
CA TYR A 3 -3.35 2.32 9.52
C TYR A 3 -4.81 2.15 9.05
N ASN A 4 -5.15 2.68 7.88
CA ASN A 4 -6.49 2.58 7.31
C ASN A 4 -6.45 1.87 5.95
N ASN A 5 -7.30 0.86 5.79
CA ASN A 5 -7.42 0.04 4.57
C ASN A 5 -7.78 0.87 3.31
N ILE A 6 -8.22 2.12 3.46
CA ILE A 6 -8.47 3.03 2.32
C ILE A 6 -7.22 3.28 1.47
N PHE A 7 -6.02 3.31 2.08
CA PHE A 7 -4.77 3.53 1.35
C PHE A 7 -4.45 2.35 0.41
N GLU A 8 -4.64 1.13 0.90
CA GLU A 8 -4.54 -0.10 0.12
C GLU A 8 -5.52 -0.11 -1.06
N ALA A 9 -6.79 0.27 -0.83
CA ALA A 9 -7.81 0.33 -1.87
C ALA A 9 -7.48 1.37 -2.97
N GLN A 10 -6.95 2.52 -2.57
CA GLN A 10 -6.52 3.56 -3.51
C GLN A 10 -5.32 3.09 -4.33
N THR A 11 -4.29 2.51 -3.70
CA THR A 11 -3.14 1.94 -4.42
C THR A 11 -3.59 0.85 -5.38
N LEU A 12 -4.47 -0.06 -4.97
CA LEU A 12 -5.00 -1.12 -5.84
C LEU A 12 -5.72 -0.55 -7.07
N THR A 13 -6.42 0.58 -6.93
CA THR A 13 -7.05 1.27 -8.06
C THR A 13 -6.00 1.75 -9.06
N TYR A 14 -4.94 2.41 -8.60
CA TYR A 14 -3.85 2.83 -9.49
C TYR A 14 -3.12 1.64 -10.12
N LEU A 15 -2.90 0.55 -9.40
CA LEU A 15 -2.31 -0.67 -9.96
C LEU A 15 -3.16 -1.23 -11.10
N ARG A 16 -4.49 -1.26 -10.94
CA ARG A 16 -5.42 -1.69 -12.00
C ARG A 16 -5.39 -0.76 -13.20
N LEU A 17 -5.39 0.56 -12.98
CA LEU A 17 -5.37 1.56 -14.05
C LEU A 17 -4.05 1.57 -14.85
N THR A 18 -2.93 1.30 -14.17
CA THR A 18 -1.58 1.33 -14.78
C THR A 18 -1.12 -0.03 -15.30
N GLY A 19 -1.82 -1.12 -14.96
CA GLY A 19 -1.40 -2.48 -15.26
C GLY A 19 -0.21 -2.97 -14.42
N CYS A 20 0.22 -2.22 -13.41
CA CYS A 20 1.28 -2.63 -12.49
C CYS A 20 0.81 -3.74 -11.55
N LYS A 21 1.68 -4.73 -11.27
CA LYS A 21 1.34 -5.90 -10.43
C LYS A 21 1.54 -5.69 -8.93
N LEU A 22 2.36 -4.71 -8.54
CA LEU A 22 2.75 -4.47 -7.16
C LEU A 22 2.79 -2.98 -6.85
N GLY A 23 2.37 -2.63 -5.63
CA GLY A 23 2.48 -1.30 -5.05
C GLY A 23 2.89 -1.37 -3.59
N MET A 24 3.39 -0.26 -3.06
CA MET A 24 3.82 -0.14 -1.67
C MET A 24 3.17 1.08 -1.04
N VAL A 25 2.60 0.89 0.15
CA VAL A 25 2.08 1.95 1.02
C VAL A 25 2.99 2.01 2.24
N ILE A 26 3.43 3.21 2.62
CA ILE A 26 4.32 3.41 3.77
C ILE A 26 3.63 4.29 4.81
N ASN A 27 3.41 3.75 6.01
CA ASN A 27 3.00 4.48 7.19
C ASN A 27 4.23 5.00 7.96
N PHE A 28 4.50 6.29 7.87
CA PHE A 28 5.60 6.93 8.61
C PHE A 28 5.30 7.19 10.09
N GLY A 29 4.11 6.84 10.57
CA GLY A 29 3.72 6.98 11.98
C GLY A 29 4.20 5.84 12.88
N GLU A 30 4.83 4.80 12.34
CA GLU A 30 5.40 3.69 13.11
C GLU A 30 6.79 4.01 13.68
N ARG A 31 7.18 3.29 14.75
CA ARG A 31 8.48 3.48 15.40
C ARG A 31 9.66 3.21 14.46
N MET A 32 9.53 2.21 13.60
CA MET A 32 10.49 1.94 12.51
C MET A 32 9.75 1.97 11.19
N VAL A 33 10.35 2.58 10.15
CA VAL A 33 9.73 2.69 8.82
C VAL A 33 9.33 1.32 8.26
N LYS A 34 10.18 0.30 8.48
CA LYS A 34 9.93 -1.06 8.02
C LYS A 34 8.62 -1.66 8.57
N ASP A 35 8.21 -1.23 9.77
CA ASP A 35 7.02 -1.75 10.44
C ASP A 35 5.74 -1.12 9.85
N GLY A 36 5.88 0.01 9.15
CA GLY A 36 4.79 0.69 8.43
C GLY A 36 4.73 0.37 6.94
N ILE A 37 5.49 -0.60 6.43
CA ILE A 37 5.46 -0.96 5.01
C ILE A 37 4.33 -1.98 4.75
N HIS A 38 3.41 -1.62 3.86
CA HIS A 38 2.31 -2.47 3.41
C HIS A 38 2.43 -2.73 1.91
N ARG A 39 2.37 -4.01 1.51
CA ARG A 39 2.46 -4.43 0.11
C ARG A 39 1.07 -4.64 -0.48
N VAL A 40 0.81 -4.01 -1.62
CA VAL A 40 -0.46 -4.13 -2.35
C VAL A 40 -0.24 -4.96 -3.61
N VAL A 41 -1.11 -5.94 -3.85
CA VAL A 41 -0.98 -6.92 -4.93
C VAL A 41 -2.10 -6.76 -5.94
N ASN A 42 -1.75 -6.71 -7.22
CA ASN A 42 -2.68 -6.70 -8.35
C ASN A 42 -2.37 -7.89 -9.27
N ASN A 43 -3.02 -9.03 -9.01
CA ASN A 43 -2.92 -10.25 -9.81
C ASN A 43 -1.46 -10.69 -10.09
N LEU A 44 -0.66 -10.80 -9.02
CA LEU A 44 0.71 -11.33 -9.06
C LEU A 44 0.72 -12.84 -8.84
#